data_AF-A0A1S3KFN3-F1
#
_entry.id   AF-A0A1S3KFN3-F1
#
_cell.length_a   1.000
_cell.length_b   1.000
_cell.length_c   1.000
_cell.angle_alpha   90.00
_cell.angle_beta   90.00
_cell.angle_gamma   90.00
#
_symmetry.space_group_name_H-M   'P 1'
#
loop_
_entity.id
_entity.type
_entity.pdbx_description
1 polymer ?
#
loop_
_entity_poly.entity_id
_entity_poly.type
_entity_poly.pdbx_seq_one_letter_code
_entity_poly.pdbx_strand_id
1 'polypeptide(L)'
;MQKFEIMESGAAPAGNRILIVLVAVCAIVAVVAIVIAAMAVSKSSTTPNITIQGDQTTIGGGTSAGQGSSAGSSGGNSGSAVSSSSGGRIFTIAIGHDGGPHEYIDTTGYLAGFNFDLIDAVCTEAGMDCRTVWDKYVNCWDSTPGQPSHGGQGLMGRWYDACTGWFPTIGRVQVFSFSSPFLKPPVSYFFTKTGNAASFSSRNVANKKIGFIDGWASDEKCLARWTDVKGRDNMTVVHAPTPRDIVAKLKSGEVLTVGTKVLKRNLRRSDRKGGKQENPWLGPYVVKGISKSGSYILQIEGGCTLKGAVNRANLKVYVADE
;
A
#
# COMPACT_ATOMS: atom_id res chain seq x y z
N MET A 1 -48.25 -3.73 -61.73
CA MET A 1 -47.74 -2.71 -62.68
C MET A 1 -47.15 -1.55 -61.89
N GLN A 2 -45.83 -1.51 -61.75
CA GLN A 2 -45.00 -0.34 -62.08
C GLN A 2 -43.55 -0.73 -61.85
N LYS A 3 -42.79 -0.61 -62.94
CA LYS A 3 -41.41 -1.03 -63.14
C LYS A 3 -40.54 0.17 -62.76
N PHE A 4 -39.64 0.01 -61.79
CA PHE A 4 -38.60 1.00 -61.51
C PHE A 4 -37.27 0.42 -62.00
N GLU A 5 -36.80 0.94 -63.14
CA GLU A 5 -35.48 0.66 -63.70
C GLU A 5 -34.44 1.50 -62.96
N ILE A 6 -33.41 0.84 -62.45
CA ILE A 6 -32.22 1.47 -61.88
C ILE A 6 -31.27 1.73 -63.05
N MET A 7 -31.02 3.01 -63.36
CA MET A 7 -29.95 3.41 -64.28
C MET A 7 -28.59 3.28 -63.60
N GLU A 8 -27.76 2.43 -64.16
CA GLU A 8 -26.35 2.26 -63.84
C GLU A 8 -25.56 3.46 -64.38
N SER A 9 -24.93 4.25 -63.51
CA SER A 9 -24.09 5.39 -63.89
C SER A 9 -22.60 5.03 -63.82
N GLY A 10 -21.88 5.48 -64.85
CA GLY A 10 -20.57 4.99 -65.27
C GLY A 10 -19.46 5.04 -64.22
N ALA A 11 -18.57 4.05 -64.34
CA ALA A 11 -17.32 3.95 -63.60
C ALA A 11 -16.40 5.16 -63.89
N ALA A 12 -16.19 6.00 -62.87
CA ALA A 12 -15.14 7.01 -62.84
C ALA A 12 -13.80 6.37 -62.42
N PRO A 13 -12.64 6.90 -62.89
CA PRO A 13 -11.35 6.24 -62.75
C PRO A 13 -10.93 6.08 -61.29
N ALA A 14 -10.50 4.86 -60.94
CA ALA A 14 -10.18 4.41 -59.59
C ALA A 14 -9.03 5.17 -58.89
N GLY A 15 -8.35 6.08 -59.58
CA GLY A 15 -7.26 6.88 -59.03
C GLY A 15 -7.70 7.96 -58.04
N ASN A 16 -8.93 8.48 -58.16
CA ASN A 16 -9.35 9.64 -57.36
C ASN A 16 -9.98 9.29 -56.00
N ARG A 17 -10.48 8.06 -55.84
CA ARG A 17 -11.15 7.63 -54.59
C ARG A 17 -10.16 7.42 -53.45
N ILE A 18 -8.97 6.88 -53.74
CA ILE A 18 -7.92 6.69 -52.74
C ILE A 18 -7.39 8.04 -52.24
N LEU A 19 -7.22 9.02 -53.15
CA LEU A 19 -6.78 10.36 -52.78
C LEU A 19 -7.81 11.07 -51.89
N ILE A 20 -9.10 10.97 -52.23
CA ILE A 20 -10.20 11.56 -51.43
C ILE A 20 -10.26 10.93 -50.03
N VAL A 21 -10.10 9.61 -49.93
CA VAL A 21 -10.08 8.91 -48.63
C VAL A 21 -8.86 9.33 -47.79
N LEU A 22 -7.68 9.44 -48.39
CA LEU A 22 -6.48 9.91 -47.69
C LEU A 22 -6.62 11.34 -47.18
N VAL A 23 -7.16 12.25 -48.01
CA VAL A 23 -7.39 13.65 -47.60
C VAL A 23 -8.43 13.73 -46.48
N ALA A 24 -9.49 12.93 -46.53
CA ALA A 24 -10.49 12.87 -45.47
C ALA A 24 -9.91 12.34 -44.14
N VAL A 25 -9.08 11.30 -44.19
CA VAL A 25 -8.41 10.76 -43.00
C VAL A 25 -7.43 11.77 -42.41
N CYS A 26 -6.63 12.44 -43.24
CA CYS A 26 -5.72 13.49 -42.78
C CYS A 26 -6.46 14.67 -42.14
N ALA A 27 -7.61 15.08 -42.69
CA ALA A 27 -8.43 16.15 -42.11
C ALA A 27 -8.99 15.76 -40.73
N ILE A 28 -9.45 14.51 -40.57
CA ILE A 28 -9.94 14.01 -39.27
C ILE A 28 -8.82 13.99 -38.23
N VAL A 29 -7.63 13.50 -38.59
CA VAL A 29 -6.47 13.47 -37.69
C VAL A 29 -6.06 14.88 -37.27
N ALA A 30 -6.06 15.85 -38.20
CA ALA A 30 -5.75 17.24 -37.89
C ALA A 30 -6.77 17.87 -36.91
N VAL A 31 -8.07 17.62 -37.11
CA VAL A 31 -9.11 18.13 -36.20
C VAL A 31 -8.96 17.51 -34.80
N VAL A 32 -8.72 16.20 -34.70
CA VAL A 32 -8.49 15.54 -33.40
C VAL A 32 -7.25 16.11 -32.70
N ALA A 33 -6.15 16.35 -33.43
CA ALA A 33 -4.95 16.96 -32.88
C ALA A 33 -5.19 18.38 -32.35
N ILE A 34 -5.98 19.20 -33.09
CA ILE A 34 -6.36 20.55 -32.67
C ILE A 34 -7.22 20.51 -31.39
N VAL A 35 -8.18 19.58 -31.31
CA VAL A 35 -9.02 19.42 -30.10
C VAL A 35 -8.18 19.02 -28.90
N ILE A 36 -7.24 18.08 -29.05
CA ILE A 36 -6.33 17.66 -27.98
C ILE A 36 -5.45 18.84 -27.53
N ALA A 37 -4.88 19.61 -28.48
CA ALA A 37 -4.08 20.79 -28.17
C ALA A 37 -4.89 21.88 -27.45
N ALA A 38 -6.13 22.12 -27.88
CA ALA A 38 -7.04 23.07 -27.24
C ALA A 38 -7.39 22.62 -25.81
N MET A 39 -7.64 21.32 -25.59
CA MET A 39 -7.89 20.76 -24.26
C MET A 39 -6.65 20.78 -23.35
N ALA A 40 -5.45 20.70 -23.91
CA ALA A 40 -4.20 20.84 -23.17
C ALA A 40 -3.99 22.29 -22.71
N VAL A 41 -4.24 23.27 -23.60
CA VAL A 41 -4.13 24.69 -23.28
C VAL A 41 -5.23 25.15 -22.32
N SER A 42 -6.46 24.62 -22.43
CA SER A 42 -7.57 24.96 -21.53
C SER A 42 -7.40 24.42 -20.11
N LYS A 43 -6.40 23.56 -19.86
CA LYS A 43 -6.05 23.06 -18.51
C LYS A 43 -4.85 23.78 -17.89
N SER A 44 -4.22 24.74 -18.58
CA SER A 44 -3.02 25.44 -18.09
C SER A 44 -3.29 26.74 -17.32
N SER A 45 -4.53 27.01 -16.91
CA SER A 45 -4.85 28.14 -16.04
C SER A 45 -5.67 27.70 -14.83
N THR A 46 -5.04 26.87 -13.99
CA THR A 46 -5.39 26.79 -12.57
C THR A 46 -4.10 26.86 -11.77
N THR A 47 -3.50 28.05 -11.71
CA THR A 47 -2.66 28.41 -10.57
C THR A 47 -3.56 28.29 -9.34
N PRO A 48 -3.31 27.37 -8.38
CA PRO A 48 -4.06 27.40 -7.14
C PRO A 48 -3.64 28.67 -6.40
N ASN A 49 -4.50 29.68 -6.44
CA ASN A 49 -4.40 30.82 -5.54
C ASN A 49 -4.75 30.31 -4.14
N ILE A 50 -3.73 29.86 -3.40
CA ILE A 50 -3.88 29.53 -1.99
C ILE A 50 -3.97 30.86 -1.24
N THR A 51 -5.18 31.39 -1.14
CA THR A 51 -5.48 32.45 -0.18
C THR A 51 -5.54 31.81 1.20
N ILE A 52 -4.46 31.88 1.96
CA ILE A 52 -4.51 31.55 3.39
C ILE A 52 -5.24 32.71 4.07
N GLN A 53 -6.54 32.53 4.27
CA GLN A 53 -7.31 33.37 5.19
C GLN A 53 -7.11 32.79 6.60
N GLY A 54 -6.07 33.26 7.27
CA GLY A 54 -5.77 32.96 8.67
C GLY A 54 -5.57 34.27 9.42
N ASP A 55 -6.69 34.94 9.69
CA ASP A 55 -6.75 36.11 10.55
C ASP A 55 -6.66 35.65 12.02
N GLN A 56 -5.81 36.36 12.77
CA GLN A 56 -5.66 36.43 14.23
C GLN A 56 -5.74 35.13 15.07
N THR A 57 -4.57 34.71 15.56
CA THR A 57 -4.43 34.34 16.98
C THR A 57 -3.33 35.14 17.62
N THR A 58 -3.75 36.19 18.34
CA THR A 58 -2.98 36.89 19.35
C THR A 58 -2.60 35.89 20.44
N ILE A 59 -1.34 35.47 20.50
CA ILE A 59 -0.79 34.82 21.69
C ILE A 59 -0.08 35.90 22.50
N GLY A 60 -0.80 36.42 23.50
CA GLY A 60 -0.21 37.16 24.61
C GLY A 60 0.65 36.20 25.44
N GLY A 61 1.96 36.29 25.28
CA GLY A 61 2.96 35.65 26.14
C GLY A 61 3.57 36.69 27.07
N GLY A 62 3.27 36.55 28.37
CA GLY A 62 3.68 37.48 29.41
C GLY A 62 5.19 37.61 29.58
N THR A 63 5.56 38.83 29.95
CA THR A 63 6.87 39.29 30.42
C THR A 63 7.40 38.45 31.59
N SER A 64 8.62 37.93 31.48
CA SER A 64 9.54 37.83 32.61
C SER A 64 10.99 37.78 32.13
N ALA A 65 11.85 38.42 32.90
CA ALA A 65 13.19 38.88 32.56
C ALA A 65 14.23 37.75 32.43
N GLY A 66 15.26 37.99 31.62
CA GLY A 66 16.42 37.12 31.48
C GLY A 66 17.48 37.71 30.55
N GLN A 67 18.37 38.49 31.13
CA GLN A 67 19.49 39.23 30.56
C GLN A 67 20.70 38.32 30.29
N GLY A 68 21.49 38.53 29.22
CA GLY A 68 22.88 38.04 29.18
C GLY A 68 23.51 37.60 27.83
N SER A 69 24.05 38.58 27.11
CA SER A 69 25.26 38.66 26.25
C SER A 69 25.99 37.43 25.63
N SER A 70 26.33 37.64 24.34
CA SER A 70 27.67 37.57 23.67
C SER A 70 28.17 36.31 22.91
N ALA A 71 28.92 36.65 21.84
CA ALA A 71 29.78 35.87 20.92
C ALA A 71 29.06 35.11 19.79
N GLY A 72 29.35 35.26 18.50
CA GLY A 72 30.49 35.82 17.78
C GLY A 72 31.00 34.77 16.81
N SER A 73 30.85 34.97 15.49
CA SER A 73 31.82 34.63 14.42
C SER A 73 31.18 34.65 13.04
N SER A 74 31.72 35.55 12.22
CA SER A 74 31.59 35.64 10.77
C SER A 74 32.37 34.53 10.08
N GLY A 75 31.76 33.92 9.06
CA GLY A 75 32.41 32.98 8.15
C GLY A 75 31.60 32.90 6.87
N GLY A 76 31.81 33.88 5.99
CA GLY A 76 31.18 33.90 4.67
C GLY A 76 31.82 32.87 3.76
N ASN A 77 31.00 32.13 3.02
CA ASN A 77 31.36 31.57 1.74
C ASN A 77 30.17 31.72 0.80
N SER A 78 30.40 32.48 -0.27
CA SER A 78 29.44 32.80 -1.33
C SER A 78 29.50 31.75 -2.45
N GLY A 79 28.32 31.42 -2.99
CA GLY A 79 28.13 30.73 -4.28
C GLY A 79 27.54 29.32 -4.10
N SER A 80 26.27 29.03 -4.40
CA SER A 80 25.23 29.76 -5.11
C SER A 80 23.92 29.56 -4.35
N ALA A 81 23.35 30.63 -3.82
CA ALA A 81 22.00 30.60 -3.28
C ALA A 81 21.04 30.52 -4.46
N VAL A 82 20.56 29.32 -4.78
CA VAL A 82 19.24 29.18 -5.39
C VAL A 82 18.30 29.88 -4.40
N SER A 83 17.77 31.04 -4.78
CA SER A 83 16.86 31.81 -3.95
C SER A 83 15.63 30.97 -3.66
N SER A 84 15.68 30.24 -2.55
CA SER A 84 14.58 29.49 -1.97
C SER A 84 13.45 30.48 -1.68
N SER A 85 12.42 30.47 -2.53
CA SER A 85 11.22 31.27 -2.34
C SER A 85 10.36 30.81 -1.15
N SER A 86 10.80 29.78 -0.41
CA SER A 86 10.19 29.33 0.84
C SER A 86 10.98 29.86 2.03
N GLY A 87 10.60 31.02 2.57
CA GLY A 87 11.30 31.70 3.66
C GLY A 87 11.60 30.83 4.89
N GLY A 88 12.79 30.20 4.90
CA GLY A 88 13.34 29.46 6.04
C GLY A 88 12.54 28.24 6.52
N ARG A 89 11.49 27.82 5.81
CA ARG A 89 10.65 26.68 6.22
C ARG A 89 11.32 25.37 5.84
N ILE A 90 11.40 24.47 6.82
CA ILE A 90 11.75 23.08 6.61
C ILE A 90 10.48 22.28 6.34
N PHE A 91 10.44 21.55 5.23
CA PHE A 91 9.36 20.64 4.88
C PHE A 91 9.68 19.22 5.31
N THR A 92 8.83 18.61 6.11
CA THR A 92 9.04 17.22 6.56
C THR A 92 8.23 16.26 5.71
N ILE A 93 8.89 15.24 5.18
CA ILE A 93 8.25 14.26 4.28
C ILE A 93 8.41 12.88 4.89
N ALA A 94 7.30 12.24 5.21
CA ALA A 94 7.30 10.88 5.73
C ALA A 94 7.54 9.86 4.63
N ILE A 95 8.33 8.87 4.97
CA ILE A 95 8.56 7.64 4.22
C ILE A 95 8.18 6.47 5.13
N GLY A 96 7.58 5.43 4.56
CA GLY A 96 7.11 4.30 5.35
C GLY A 96 8.22 3.32 5.67
N HIS A 97 7.85 2.19 6.28
CA HIS A 97 8.81 1.14 6.62
C HIS A 97 8.78 -0.01 5.60
N ASP A 98 9.97 -0.42 5.19
CA ASP A 98 10.30 -1.62 4.39
C ASP A 98 9.33 -1.93 3.22
N GLY A 99 9.57 -1.23 2.10
CA GLY A 99 8.89 -1.40 0.82
C GLY A 99 9.75 -2.11 -0.23
N GLY A 100 10.76 -2.90 0.19
CA GLY A 100 11.76 -3.47 -0.71
C GLY A 100 12.62 -2.37 -1.35
N PRO A 101 12.82 -2.35 -2.68
CA PRO A 101 13.71 -1.36 -3.32
C PRO A 101 13.19 0.09 -3.25
N HIS A 102 11.93 0.29 -2.83
CA HIS A 102 11.33 1.61 -2.71
C HIS A 102 11.81 2.38 -1.48
N GLU A 103 11.99 1.69 -0.36
CA GLU A 103 12.42 2.28 0.91
C GLU A 103 12.85 1.17 1.88
N TYR A 104 14.08 1.24 2.38
CA TYR A 104 14.68 0.24 3.26
C TYR A 104 15.81 0.85 4.10
N ILE A 105 16.26 0.12 5.13
CA ILE A 105 17.50 0.44 5.85
C ILE A 105 18.62 -0.38 5.22
N ASP A 106 19.65 0.28 4.72
CA ASP A 106 20.77 -0.37 4.06
C ASP A 106 21.72 -1.07 5.06
N THR A 107 22.78 -1.69 4.54
CA THR A 107 23.77 -2.40 5.36
C THR A 107 24.57 -1.48 6.29
N THR A 108 24.54 -0.18 6.06
CA THR A 108 25.21 0.83 6.89
C THR A 108 24.29 1.40 7.97
N GLY A 109 23.02 1.02 7.98
CA GLY A 109 22.03 1.44 8.96
C GLY A 109 21.31 2.74 8.59
N TYR A 110 21.49 3.24 7.37
CA TYR A 110 20.83 4.45 6.89
C TYR A 110 19.63 4.13 6.01
N LEU A 111 18.69 5.07 5.99
CA LEU A 111 17.56 5.04 5.09
C LEU A 111 18.03 5.19 3.64
N ALA A 112 17.59 4.30 2.77
CA ALA A 112 17.85 4.31 1.35
C ALA A 112 16.63 3.84 0.54
N GLY A 113 16.68 4.01 -0.78
CA GLY A 113 15.68 3.49 -1.72
C GLY A 113 15.08 4.57 -2.60
N PHE A 114 14.30 4.13 -3.59
CA PHE A 114 13.77 5.01 -4.63
C PHE A 114 12.99 6.23 -4.08
N ASN A 115 12.13 6.05 -3.07
CA ASN A 115 11.35 7.14 -2.51
C ASN A 115 12.22 8.14 -1.73
N PHE A 116 13.30 7.66 -1.10
CA PHE A 116 14.26 8.52 -0.42
C PHE A 116 15.01 9.42 -1.42
N ASP A 117 15.54 8.82 -2.49
CA ASP A 117 16.25 9.53 -3.56
C ASP A 117 15.31 10.51 -4.30
N LEU A 118 14.05 10.12 -4.49
CA LEU A 118 13.04 10.97 -5.12
C LEU A 118 12.75 12.23 -4.30
N ILE A 119 12.64 12.11 -2.98
CA ILE A 119 12.42 13.26 -2.08
C ILE A 119 13.57 14.26 -2.24
N ASP A 120 14.82 13.78 -2.15
CA ASP A 120 16.01 14.62 -2.26
C ASP A 120 16.07 15.35 -3.60
N ALA A 121 15.83 14.62 -4.70
CA ALA A 121 15.84 15.19 -6.05
C ALA A 121 14.74 16.25 -6.25
N VAL A 122 13.50 15.97 -5.80
CA VAL A 122 12.37 16.91 -5.94
C VAL A 122 12.60 18.17 -5.10
N CYS A 123 13.08 18.03 -3.87
CA CYS A 123 13.32 19.17 -3.00
C CYS A 123 14.49 20.03 -3.47
N THR A 124 15.55 19.39 -4.00
CA THR A 124 16.67 20.09 -4.63
C THR A 124 16.21 20.90 -5.85
N GLU A 125 15.46 20.28 -6.77
CA GLU A 125 14.94 20.95 -7.97
C GLU A 125 13.97 22.09 -7.60
N ALA A 126 13.18 21.92 -6.54
CA ALA A 126 12.24 22.93 -6.08
C ALA A 126 12.87 24.04 -5.21
N GLY A 127 14.17 23.94 -4.86
CA GLY A 127 14.82 24.89 -3.95
C GLY A 127 14.20 24.90 -2.54
N MET A 128 13.73 23.76 -2.07
CA MET A 128 13.07 23.56 -0.76
C MET A 128 14.02 22.87 0.23
N ASP A 129 14.04 23.32 1.49
CA ASP A 129 14.71 22.57 2.57
C ASP A 129 13.76 21.46 3.03
N CYS A 130 14.08 20.21 2.70
CA CYS A 130 13.28 19.05 3.08
C CYS A 130 14.02 18.14 4.05
N ARG A 131 13.27 17.51 4.96
CA ARG A 131 13.77 16.47 5.87
C ARG A 131 12.89 15.23 5.77
N THR A 132 13.53 14.10 5.50
CA THR A 132 12.83 12.81 5.45
C THR A 132 12.62 12.28 6.86
N VAL A 133 11.40 11.83 7.15
CA VAL A 133 11.01 11.24 8.44
C VAL A 133 10.66 9.78 8.21
N TRP A 134 11.43 8.87 8.81
CA TRP A 134 11.13 7.44 8.79
C TRP A 134 10.06 7.11 9.83
N ASP A 135 8.87 6.69 9.39
CA ASP A 135 7.75 6.42 10.29
C ASP A 135 6.86 5.26 9.78
N LYS A 136 5.89 4.86 10.60
CA LYS A 136 4.94 3.81 10.25
C LYS A 136 3.93 4.33 9.23
N TYR A 137 3.65 3.53 8.19
CA TYR A 137 2.63 3.85 7.20
C TYR A 137 1.24 4.14 7.80
N VAL A 138 0.87 3.52 8.92
CA VAL A 138 -0.41 3.79 9.60
C VAL A 138 -0.55 5.25 10.05
N ASN A 139 0.55 5.98 10.23
CA ASN A 139 0.51 7.41 10.54
C ASN A 139 0.18 8.26 9.31
N CYS A 140 0.35 7.75 8.08
CA CYS A 140 -0.10 8.41 6.85
C CYS A 140 -1.53 7.98 6.48
N TRP A 141 -1.85 6.69 6.58
CA TRP A 141 -3.17 6.16 6.28
C TRP A 141 -3.47 4.96 7.16
N ASP A 142 -4.57 5.02 7.91
CA ASP A 142 -4.97 3.99 8.86
C ASP A 142 -6.18 3.20 8.33
N SER A 143 -6.16 1.90 8.58
CA SER A 143 -7.26 1.01 8.30
C SER A 143 -7.32 -0.07 9.36
N THR A 144 -8.27 0.07 10.28
CA THR A 144 -8.56 -0.95 11.28
C THR A 144 -9.63 -1.92 10.75
N PRO A 145 -9.46 -3.24 10.88
CA PRO A 145 -10.46 -4.22 10.46
C PRO A 145 -11.85 -3.93 11.04
N GLY A 146 -12.86 -3.93 10.17
CA GLY A 146 -14.25 -3.65 10.54
C GLY A 146 -14.57 -2.17 10.81
N GLN A 147 -13.61 -1.26 10.65
CA GLN A 147 -13.82 0.18 10.77
C GLN A 147 -13.62 0.87 9.40
N PRO A 148 -14.21 2.06 9.21
CA PRO A 148 -13.86 2.90 8.06
C PRO A 148 -12.37 3.26 8.09
N SER A 149 -11.69 3.09 6.95
CA SER A 149 -10.31 3.57 6.78
C SER A 149 -10.31 5.10 6.80
N HIS A 150 -9.27 5.72 7.36
CA HIS A 150 -9.19 7.17 7.52
C HIS A 150 -7.75 7.68 7.39
N GLY A 151 -7.60 9.00 7.35
CA GLY A 151 -6.29 9.64 7.37
C GLY A 151 -5.52 9.27 8.63
N GLY A 152 -4.24 8.93 8.47
CA GLY A 152 -3.40 8.58 9.61
C GLY A 152 -3.08 9.78 10.48
N GLN A 153 -2.81 9.53 11.76
CA GLN A 153 -2.59 10.58 12.76
C GLN A 153 -1.41 11.51 12.45
N GLY A 154 -0.38 11.03 11.75
CA GLY A 154 0.80 11.83 11.43
C GLY A 154 0.50 12.90 10.39
N LEU A 155 -0.21 12.56 9.31
CA LEU A 155 -0.56 13.56 8.30
C LEU A 155 -1.70 14.47 8.78
N MET A 156 -2.72 13.91 9.45
CA MET A 156 -3.83 14.69 10.01
C MET A 156 -3.38 15.61 11.16
N GLY A 157 -2.43 15.14 11.97
CA GLY A 157 -1.84 15.88 13.08
C GLY A 157 -0.67 16.77 12.70
N ARG A 158 -0.35 16.87 11.39
CA ARG A 158 0.75 17.70 10.85
C ARG A 158 2.12 17.41 11.47
N TRP A 159 2.41 16.14 11.76
CA TRP A 159 3.76 15.71 12.13
C TRP A 159 4.73 15.86 10.95
N TYR A 160 4.18 15.76 9.74
CA TYR A 160 4.87 16.00 8.48
C TYR A 160 3.95 16.61 7.44
N ASP A 161 4.53 17.25 6.44
CA ASP A 161 3.85 17.98 5.38
C ASP A 161 3.32 17.05 4.28
N ALA A 162 3.98 15.91 4.07
CA ALA A 162 3.60 14.93 3.05
C ALA A 162 4.03 13.51 3.41
N CYS A 163 3.49 12.53 2.68
CA CYS A 163 3.94 11.13 2.70
C CYS A 163 4.30 10.65 1.29
N THR A 164 5.27 9.75 1.20
CA THR A 164 5.64 9.04 -0.05
C THR A 164 5.25 7.57 0.00
N GLY A 165 5.34 6.87 -1.13
CA GLY A 165 5.00 5.43 -1.23
C GLY A 165 3.50 5.11 -1.27
N TRP A 166 2.63 6.10 -1.49
CA TRP A 166 1.17 5.92 -1.48
C TRP A 166 0.55 6.04 -2.86
N PHE A 167 -0.32 5.08 -3.19
CA PHE A 167 -1.17 5.15 -4.38
C PHE A 167 -2.47 5.90 -4.08
N PRO A 168 -2.96 6.74 -5.02
CA PRO A 168 -4.29 7.30 -4.91
C PRO A 168 -5.33 6.18 -5.03
N THR A 169 -6.18 6.06 -4.03
CA THR A 169 -7.37 5.19 -4.05
C THR A 169 -8.61 6.05 -3.85
N ILE A 170 -9.79 5.55 -4.22
CA ILE A 170 -11.06 6.27 -4.03
C ILE A 170 -11.22 6.77 -2.58
N GLY A 171 -10.82 5.96 -1.59
CA GLY A 171 -10.88 6.37 -0.18
C GLY A 171 -9.84 7.43 0.17
N ARG A 172 -8.59 7.29 -0.30
CA ARG A 172 -7.50 8.21 0.05
C ARG A 172 -7.68 9.60 -0.55
N VAL A 173 -8.15 9.68 -1.81
CA VAL A 173 -8.33 10.97 -2.50
C VAL A 173 -9.49 11.81 -1.91
N GLN A 174 -10.36 11.19 -1.11
CA GLN A 174 -11.40 11.91 -0.37
C GLN A 174 -10.85 12.60 0.89
N VAL A 175 -9.66 12.22 1.34
CA VAL A 175 -9.04 12.72 2.58
C VAL A 175 -7.81 13.57 2.29
N PHE A 176 -7.00 13.16 1.32
CA PHE A 176 -5.72 13.80 1.00
C PHE A 176 -5.59 14.17 -0.48
N SER A 177 -4.79 15.20 -0.74
CA SER A 177 -4.33 15.52 -2.08
C SER A 177 -3.13 14.66 -2.45
N PHE A 178 -3.03 14.29 -3.72
CA PHE A 178 -1.92 13.51 -4.28
C PHE A 178 -1.20 14.33 -5.34
N SER A 179 0.12 14.14 -5.45
CA SER A 179 0.91 14.67 -6.55
C SER A 179 0.56 13.95 -7.87
N SER A 180 1.16 14.43 -8.97
CA SER A 180 1.11 13.69 -10.23
C SER A 180 1.80 12.34 -10.05
N PRO A 181 1.19 11.22 -10.51
CA PRO A 181 1.77 9.90 -10.35
C PRO A 181 3.05 9.77 -11.17
N PHE A 182 4.13 9.34 -10.53
CA PHE A 182 5.42 9.05 -11.16
C PHE A 182 5.67 7.53 -11.33
N LEU A 183 4.80 6.69 -10.75
CA LEU A 183 4.77 5.24 -10.96
C LEU A 183 3.40 4.81 -11.47
N LYS A 184 3.38 3.73 -12.28
CA LYS A 184 2.13 3.08 -12.66
C LYS A 184 1.50 2.42 -11.43
N PRO A 185 0.15 2.46 -11.28
CA PRO A 185 -0.52 1.73 -10.22
C PRO A 185 -0.19 0.22 -10.28
N PRO A 186 0.01 -0.44 -9.13
CA PRO A 186 0.31 -1.86 -9.10
C PRO A 186 -0.91 -2.67 -9.54
N VAL A 187 -0.66 -3.73 -10.29
CA VAL A 187 -1.68 -4.75 -10.56
C VAL A 187 -1.82 -5.61 -9.30
N SER A 188 -3.05 -5.81 -8.84
CA SER A 188 -3.33 -6.67 -7.69
C SER A 188 -3.44 -8.13 -8.12
N TYR A 189 -2.83 -9.03 -7.35
CA TYR A 189 -2.82 -10.47 -7.61
C TYR A 189 -3.35 -11.25 -6.41
N PHE A 190 -4.04 -12.35 -6.69
CA PHE A 190 -4.32 -13.36 -5.67
C PHE A 190 -3.14 -14.32 -5.57
N PHE A 191 -2.62 -14.48 -4.36
CA PHE A 191 -1.59 -15.47 -4.06
C PHE A 191 -2.25 -16.69 -3.42
N THR A 192 -1.94 -17.87 -3.96
CA THR A 192 -2.40 -19.16 -3.43
C THR A 192 -1.21 -20.03 -3.10
N LYS A 193 -1.41 -21.05 -2.26
CA LYS A 193 -0.38 -22.07 -2.06
C LYS A 193 -0.10 -22.79 -3.37
N THR A 194 1.16 -23.18 -3.57
CA THR A 194 1.55 -24.05 -4.68
C THR A 194 0.64 -25.28 -4.73
N GLY A 195 0.13 -25.60 -5.92
CA GLY A 195 -0.85 -26.69 -6.13
C GLY A 195 -2.32 -26.28 -6.01
N ASN A 196 -2.65 -25.13 -5.40
CA ASN A 196 -4.04 -24.65 -5.26
C ASN A 196 -4.47 -23.68 -6.35
N ALA A 197 -3.56 -23.23 -7.22
CA ALA A 197 -3.88 -22.26 -8.27
C ALA A 197 -4.96 -22.79 -9.23
N ALA A 198 -4.92 -24.09 -9.57
CA ALA A 198 -5.91 -24.71 -10.46
C ALA A 198 -7.33 -24.79 -9.86
N SER A 199 -7.44 -24.79 -8.52
CA SER A 199 -8.73 -24.88 -7.81
C SER A 199 -9.24 -23.53 -7.31
N PHE A 200 -8.48 -22.45 -7.52
CA PHE A 200 -8.85 -21.09 -7.17
C PHE A 200 -9.12 -20.27 -8.43
N SER A 201 -10.37 -19.83 -8.59
CA SER A 201 -10.72 -18.87 -9.63
C SER A 201 -10.61 -17.45 -9.09
N SER A 202 -9.78 -16.61 -9.73
CA SER A 202 -9.73 -15.18 -9.43
C SER A 202 -11.07 -14.45 -9.71
N ARG A 203 -12.01 -15.11 -10.41
CA ARG A 203 -13.35 -14.60 -10.72
C ARG A 203 -14.44 -15.17 -9.81
N ASN A 204 -14.09 -16.04 -8.85
CA ASN A 204 -15.05 -16.58 -7.88
C ASN A 204 -14.41 -16.79 -6.51
N VAL A 205 -14.73 -15.89 -5.58
CA VAL A 205 -14.25 -15.91 -4.19
C VAL A 205 -15.31 -16.43 -3.21
N ALA A 206 -16.43 -16.97 -3.71
CA ALA A 206 -17.50 -17.51 -2.87
C ALA A 206 -16.98 -18.57 -1.91
N ASN A 207 -17.32 -18.44 -0.63
CA ASN A 207 -16.98 -19.33 0.47
C ASN A 207 -15.46 -19.51 0.65
N LYS A 208 -14.64 -18.59 0.13
CA LYS A 208 -13.19 -18.59 0.29
C LYS A 208 -12.78 -17.67 1.44
N LYS A 209 -11.65 -18.01 2.06
CA LYS A 209 -10.93 -17.09 2.96
C LYS A 209 -10.00 -16.24 2.11
N ILE A 210 -10.23 -14.93 2.08
CA ILE A 210 -9.42 -13.98 1.32
C ILE A 210 -8.63 -13.11 2.30
N GLY A 211 -7.32 -13.10 2.12
CA GLY A 211 -6.39 -12.36 2.95
C GLY A 211 -6.13 -10.96 2.42
N PHE A 212 -6.16 -9.96 3.28
CA PHE A 212 -5.83 -8.57 2.97
C PHE A 212 -4.79 -8.03 3.96
N ILE A 213 -3.93 -7.15 3.47
CA ILE A 213 -2.98 -6.42 4.30
C ILE A 213 -3.61 -5.08 4.67
N ASP A 214 -3.60 -4.76 5.95
CA ASP A 214 -4.22 -3.53 6.45
C ASP A 214 -3.54 -2.30 5.86
N GLY A 215 -4.36 -1.33 5.47
CA GLY A 215 -3.89 -0.08 4.88
C GLY A 215 -3.43 -0.17 3.43
N TRP A 216 -3.41 -1.36 2.79
CA TRP A 216 -3.04 -1.50 1.38
C TRP A 216 -4.10 -0.96 0.42
N ALA A 217 -3.69 -0.64 -0.82
CA ALA A 217 -4.60 -0.13 -1.85
C ALA A 217 -5.57 -1.21 -2.38
N SER A 218 -5.17 -2.48 -2.30
CA SER A 218 -5.92 -3.65 -2.74
C SER A 218 -6.67 -4.29 -1.57
N ASP A 219 -7.58 -3.55 -0.96
CA ASP A 219 -8.37 -3.96 0.21
C ASP A 219 -9.69 -4.68 -0.15
N GLU A 220 -10.47 -5.08 0.86
CA GLU A 220 -11.78 -5.71 0.65
C GLU A 220 -12.76 -4.81 -0.11
N LYS A 221 -12.62 -3.49 0.04
CA LYS A 221 -13.42 -2.49 -0.67
C LYS A 221 -13.02 -2.42 -2.15
N CYS A 222 -11.74 -2.57 -2.46
CA CYS A 222 -11.22 -2.72 -3.82
C CYS A 222 -11.84 -3.93 -4.51
N LEU A 223 -11.84 -5.08 -3.84
CA LEU A 223 -12.47 -6.29 -4.36
C LEU A 223 -13.99 -6.12 -4.50
N ALA A 224 -14.66 -5.47 -3.55
CA ALA A 224 -16.09 -5.19 -3.60
C ALA A 224 -16.51 -4.37 -4.83
N ARG A 225 -15.66 -3.42 -5.26
CA ARG A 225 -15.87 -2.60 -6.46
C ARG A 225 -15.64 -3.36 -7.77
N TRP A 226 -14.95 -4.50 -7.73
CA TRP A 226 -14.68 -5.29 -8.93
C TRP A 226 -15.85 -6.20 -9.27
N THR A 227 -16.87 -5.66 -9.96
CA THR A 227 -18.21 -6.25 -10.20
C THR A 227 -18.22 -7.59 -10.92
N ASP A 228 -17.16 -7.96 -11.64
CA ASP A 228 -17.03 -9.25 -12.33
C ASP A 228 -16.78 -10.47 -11.42
N VAL A 229 -16.36 -10.25 -10.17
CA VAL A 229 -15.97 -11.34 -9.25
C VAL A 229 -17.19 -11.90 -8.49
N LYS A 230 -17.51 -13.17 -8.62
CA LYS A 230 -18.64 -13.78 -7.89
C LYS A 230 -18.28 -14.07 -6.42
N GLY A 231 -19.28 -13.99 -5.53
CA GLY A 231 -19.16 -14.43 -4.13
C GLY A 231 -18.45 -13.47 -3.17
N ARG A 232 -18.31 -12.18 -3.55
CA ARG A 232 -17.70 -11.13 -2.71
C ARG A 232 -18.48 -10.88 -1.41
N ASP A 233 -19.77 -11.17 -1.43
CA ASP A 233 -20.73 -11.01 -0.33
C ASP A 233 -20.70 -12.15 0.68
N ASN A 234 -20.15 -13.31 0.32
CA ASN A 234 -20.09 -14.49 1.21
C ASN A 234 -18.65 -15.01 1.47
N MET A 235 -17.63 -14.30 1.00
CA MET A 235 -16.25 -14.58 1.36
C MET A 235 -15.99 -14.31 2.85
N THR A 236 -15.01 -15.01 3.42
CA THR A 236 -14.48 -14.69 4.74
C THR A 236 -13.23 -13.82 4.59
N VAL A 237 -13.25 -12.62 5.15
CA VAL A 237 -12.13 -11.68 5.12
C VAL A 237 -11.15 -11.99 6.26
N VAL A 238 -9.86 -12.07 5.94
CA VAL A 238 -8.78 -12.24 6.92
C VAL A 238 -7.82 -11.07 6.80
N HIS A 239 -7.70 -10.29 7.87
CA HIS A 239 -6.79 -9.16 7.94
C HIS A 239 -5.43 -9.55 8.53
N ALA A 240 -4.40 -8.82 8.13
CA ALA A 240 -3.04 -8.91 8.63
C ALA A 240 -2.35 -7.55 8.55
N PRO A 241 -1.58 -7.14 9.58
CA PRO A 241 -0.95 -5.83 9.58
C PRO A 241 0.28 -5.73 8.66
N THR A 242 0.90 -6.86 8.30
CA THR A 242 2.12 -6.88 7.47
C THR A 242 2.06 -7.93 6.36
N PRO A 243 2.84 -7.78 5.26
CA PRO A 243 3.00 -8.83 4.25
C PRO A 243 3.51 -10.15 4.83
N ARG A 244 4.41 -10.10 5.82
CA ARG A 244 4.93 -11.30 6.49
C ARG A 244 3.82 -12.06 7.21
N ASP A 245 2.92 -11.34 7.89
CA ASP A 245 1.82 -11.95 8.62
C ASP A 245 0.78 -12.60 7.70
N ILE A 246 0.46 -11.98 6.57
CA ILE A 246 -0.48 -12.59 5.62
C ILE A 246 0.13 -13.82 4.94
N VAL A 247 1.43 -13.79 4.61
CA VAL A 247 2.14 -14.97 4.10
C VAL A 247 2.20 -16.07 5.16
N ALA A 248 2.41 -15.73 6.43
CA ALA A 248 2.38 -16.72 7.52
C ALA A 248 0.98 -17.33 7.70
N LYS A 249 -0.09 -16.53 7.61
CA LYS A 249 -1.49 -17.00 7.62
C LYS A 249 -1.77 -17.89 6.40
N LEU A 250 -1.30 -17.51 5.22
CA LEU A 250 -1.41 -18.32 4.00
C LEU A 250 -0.67 -19.65 4.18
N LYS A 251 0.60 -19.65 4.59
CA LYS A 251 1.43 -20.87 4.79
C LYS A 251 0.86 -21.78 5.87
N SER A 252 0.50 -21.24 7.04
CA SER A 252 -0.11 -22.00 8.14
C SER A 252 -1.48 -22.60 7.77
N GLY A 253 -2.12 -22.09 6.71
CA GLY A 253 -3.41 -22.57 6.22
C GLY A 253 -4.55 -22.39 7.23
N GLU A 254 -4.31 -21.70 8.36
CA GLU A 254 -5.19 -21.55 9.52
C GLU A 254 -5.89 -22.83 10.06
N VAL A 255 -5.59 -23.98 9.44
CA VAL A 255 -6.06 -25.33 9.68
C VAL A 255 -4.79 -26.14 9.87
N LEU A 256 -4.50 -26.46 11.11
CA LEU A 256 -3.51 -27.47 11.43
C LEU A 256 -4.02 -28.78 10.80
N THR A 257 -3.34 -29.26 9.77
CA THR A 257 -3.70 -30.52 9.09
C THR A 257 -2.81 -31.64 9.59
N VAL A 258 -3.24 -32.89 9.40
CA VAL A 258 -2.39 -34.05 9.66
C VAL A 258 -1.09 -33.91 8.86
N GLY A 259 0.05 -34.06 9.53
CA GLY A 259 1.39 -33.82 8.99
C GLY A 259 2.00 -32.46 9.32
N THR A 260 1.22 -31.49 9.83
CA THR A 260 1.75 -30.15 10.17
C THR A 260 2.69 -30.21 11.38
N LYS A 261 3.88 -29.61 11.28
CA LYS A 261 4.80 -29.43 12.43
C LYS A 261 4.31 -28.27 13.32
N VAL A 262 4.20 -28.51 14.62
CA VAL A 262 3.65 -27.57 15.62
C VAL A 262 4.46 -27.57 16.91
N LEU A 263 4.37 -26.47 17.66
CA LEU A 263 4.79 -26.35 19.03
C LEU A 263 3.57 -26.34 19.96
N LYS A 264 3.68 -27.02 21.10
CA LYS A 264 2.64 -27.11 22.13
C LYS A 264 2.98 -26.17 23.29
N ARG A 265 2.02 -25.38 23.75
CA ARG A 265 2.19 -24.47 24.90
C ARG A 265 2.56 -25.26 26.17
N ASN A 266 3.59 -24.81 26.87
CA ASN A 266 3.99 -25.36 28.17
C ASN A 266 3.09 -24.78 29.27
N LEU A 267 2.05 -25.53 29.66
CA LEU A 267 1.09 -25.12 30.71
C LEU A 267 1.55 -25.48 32.13
N ARG A 268 2.85 -25.70 32.38
CA ARG A 268 3.34 -25.85 33.76
C ARG A 268 2.96 -24.60 34.54
N ARG A 269 2.16 -24.79 35.59
CA ARG A 269 1.65 -23.71 36.44
C ARG A 269 2.82 -22.99 37.11
N SER A 270 2.75 -21.66 37.15
CA SER A 270 3.70 -20.77 37.80
C SER A 270 3.69 -20.88 39.34
N ASP A 271 2.72 -21.59 39.91
CA ASP A 271 2.53 -21.77 41.36
C ASP A 271 3.43 -22.86 41.98
N ARG A 272 4.12 -23.67 41.17
CA ARG A 272 5.06 -24.69 41.68
C ARG A 272 6.45 -24.07 41.90
N LYS A 273 6.79 -23.83 43.17
CA LYS A 273 8.13 -23.43 43.63
C LYS A 273 9.21 -24.36 43.04
N GLY A 274 10.11 -23.81 42.23
CA GLY A 274 11.40 -24.46 41.95
C GLY A 274 11.83 -24.68 40.50
N GLY A 275 11.13 -24.13 39.48
CA GLY A 275 11.59 -24.28 38.10
C GLY A 275 11.53 -22.99 37.32
N LYS A 276 12.67 -22.51 36.80
CA LYS A 276 12.70 -21.52 35.71
C LYS A 276 11.80 -22.06 34.58
N GLN A 277 10.92 -21.21 34.01
CA GLN A 277 10.17 -21.56 32.81
C GLN A 277 11.14 -21.63 31.62
N GLU A 278 11.84 -22.74 31.50
CA GLU A 278 12.64 -23.04 30.31
C GLU A 278 11.66 -23.35 29.17
N ASN A 279 11.47 -22.33 28.34
CA ASN A 279 10.64 -22.27 27.14
C ASN A 279 9.09 -22.37 27.32
N PRO A 280 8.33 -21.35 26.88
CA PRO A 280 6.86 -21.36 26.92
C PRO A 280 6.23 -22.33 25.90
N TRP A 281 7.05 -22.96 25.05
CA TRP A 281 6.62 -23.83 23.97
C TRP A 281 7.50 -25.09 23.92
N LEU A 282 6.84 -26.25 23.81
CA LEU A 282 7.44 -27.57 23.70
C LEU A 282 7.32 -28.07 22.24
N GLY A 283 8.28 -28.87 21.78
CA GLY A 283 8.25 -29.51 20.45
C GLY A 283 9.63 -29.48 19.77
N PRO A 284 9.69 -29.73 18.45
CA PRO A 284 8.57 -29.83 17.51
C PRO A 284 7.75 -31.14 17.63
N TYR A 285 6.46 -31.06 17.30
CA TYR A 285 5.54 -32.20 17.16
C TYR A 285 4.91 -32.20 15.77
N VAL A 286 4.42 -33.35 15.31
CA VAL A 286 3.63 -33.50 14.09
C VAL A 286 2.17 -33.77 14.47
N VAL A 287 1.22 -33.11 13.81
CA VAL A 287 -0.21 -33.43 13.96
C VAL A 287 -0.47 -34.80 13.33
N LYS A 288 -0.82 -35.79 14.13
CA LYS A 288 -1.15 -37.15 13.66
C LYS A 288 -2.62 -37.30 13.26
N GLY A 289 -3.50 -36.57 13.93
CA GLY A 289 -4.94 -36.70 13.74
C GLY A 289 -5.70 -35.58 14.44
N ILE A 290 -6.97 -35.44 14.08
CA ILE A 290 -7.91 -34.51 14.70
C ILE A 290 -9.06 -35.34 15.26
N SER A 291 -9.35 -35.21 16.56
CA SER A 291 -10.45 -35.91 17.21
C SER A 291 -11.80 -35.40 16.69
N LYS A 292 -12.87 -36.16 16.92
CA LYS A 292 -14.25 -35.74 16.63
C LYS A 292 -14.64 -34.42 17.31
N SER A 293 -13.99 -34.08 18.43
CA SER A 293 -14.17 -32.83 19.17
C SER A 293 -13.29 -31.67 18.67
N GLY A 294 -12.58 -31.82 17.56
CA GLY A 294 -11.70 -30.79 16.99
C GLY A 294 -10.38 -30.57 17.74
N SER A 295 -10.00 -31.49 18.63
CA SER A 295 -8.72 -31.45 19.34
C SER A 295 -7.65 -32.24 18.59
N TYR A 296 -6.38 -31.86 18.73
CA TYR A 296 -5.28 -32.36 17.92
C TYR A 296 -4.51 -33.47 18.63
N ILE A 297 -4.32 -34.59 17.94
CA ILE A 297 -3.46 -35.69 18.38
C ILE A 297 -2.07 -35.40 17.83
N LEU A 298 -1.09 -35.30 18.72
CA LEU A 298 0.28 -34.93 18.36
C LEU A 298 1.21 -36.14 18.45
N GLN A 299 2.25 -36.15 17.65
CA GLN A 299 3.28 -37.19 17.61
C GLN A 299 4.67 -36.55 17.61
N ILE A 300 5.62 -37.14 18.33
CA ILE A 300 7.04 -36.75 18.29
C ILE A 300 7.66 -37.33 17.03
N GLU A 301 8.59 -36.61 16.42
CA GLU A 301 9.43 -37.10 15.32
C GLU A 301 10.20 -38.35 15.82
N GLY A 302 9.81 -39.54 15.35
CA GLY A 302 10.26 -40.83 15.91
C GLY A 302 9.14 -41.77 16.41
N GLY A 303 7.87 -41.36 16.35
CA GLY A 303 6.74 -42.31 16.35
C GLY A 303 5.84 -42.28 17.59
N CYS A 304 6.30 -41.73 18.72
CA CYS A 304 5.51 -41.71 19.95
C CYS A 304 4.38 -40.66 19.90
N THR A 305 3.14 -41.11 20.02
CA THR A 305 1.96 -40.22 20.10
C THR A 305 1.79 -39.70 21.53
N LEU A 306 1.56 -38.39 21.68
CA LEU A 306 1.33 -37.77 22.99
C LEU A 306 0.03 -38.30 23.61
N LYS A 307 0.05 -38.52 24.93
CA LYS A 307 -1.15 -38.85 25.70
C LYS A 307 -2.07 -37.64 25.76
N GLY A 308 -3.25 -37.76 25.15
CA GLY A 308 -4.31 -36.75 25.18
C GLY A 308 -4.27 -35.81 23.96
N ALA A 309 -5.46 -35.46 23.49
CA ALA A 309 -5.63 -34.48 22.44
C ALA A 309 -5.42 -33.05 22.98
N VAL A 310 -4.88 -32.16 22.15
CA VAL A 310 -4.50 -30.79 22.53
C VAL A 310 -5.45 -29.81 21.85
N ASN A 311 -5.97 -28.84 22.60
CA ASN A 311 -6.79 -27.77 22.04
C ASN A 311 -5.94 -26.90 21.08
N ARG A 312 -6.55 -26.45 19.97
CA ARG A 312 -5.93 -25.53 18.98
C ARG A 312 -5.26 -24.32 19.63
N ALA A 313 -5.88 -23.73 20.65
CA ALA A 313 -5.40 -22.53 21.33
C ALA A 313 -4.04 -22.73 22.04
N ASN A 314 -3.65 -23.99 22.27
CA ASN A 314 -2.37 -24.36 22.88
C ASN A 314 -1.34 -24.81 21.84
N LEU A 315 -1.59 -24.58 20.54
CA LEU A 315 -0.70 -24.94 19.45
C LEU A 315 -0.30 -23.70 18.65
N LYS A 316 0.95 -23.69 18.19
CA LYS A 316 1.43 -22.77 17.14
C LYS A 316 2.19 -23.55 16.08
N VAL A 317 2.18 -23.09 14.84
CA VAL A 317 2.96 -23.74 13.77
C VAL A 317 4.45 -23.62 14.09
N TYR A 318 5.18 -24.72 13.89
CA TYR A 318 6.64 -24.72 13.92
C TYR A 318 7.14 -24.40 12.52
N VAL A 319 7.87 -23.31 12.39
CA VAL A 319 8.62 -22.94 11.18
C VAL A 319 10.08 -23.10 11.56
N ALA A 320 10.78 -24.02 10.89
CA ALA A 320 12.23 -24.08 11.02
C ALA A 320 12.78 -22.84 10.31
N ASP A 321 13.71 -22.13 10.95
CA ASP A 321 14.53 -21.15 10.25
C ASP A 321 15.44 -21.96 9.31
N GLU A 322 15.14 -21.95 8.01
CA GLU A 322 16.03 -22.43 6.95
C GLU A 322 17.09 -21.37 6.64
#